data_AF-A0A2V7EYD0-F1
#
_entry.id   AF-A0A2V7EYD0-F1
#
_cell.length_a   1.000
_cell.length_b   1.000
_cell.length_c   1.000
_cell.angle_alpha   90.00
_cell.angle_beta   90.00
_cell.angle_gamma   90.00
#
_symmetry.space_group_name_H-M   'P 1'
#
loop_
_entity.id
_entity.type
_entity.pdbx_description
1 polymer ?
#
loop_
_entity_poly.entity_id
_entity_poly.type
_entity_poly.pdbx_seq_one_letter_code
_entity_poly.pdbx_strand_id
1 'polypeptide(L)' 'MGEPPLFRTHGEMKRQGAPPIAVEQLELMLLAIMPDRNRQEWKETGDSDFAYEIAGLARFRVNAA' A
#
# COMPACT_ATOMS: atom_id res chain seq x y z
N MET A 1 5.68 -7.52 -9.44
CA MET A 1 5.60 -8.35 -8.21
C MET A 1 7.03 -8.70 -7.81
N GLY A 2 7.41 -8.55 -6.54
CA GLY A 2 8.81 -8.75 -6.15
C GLY A 2 9.71 -7.55 -6.47
N GLU A 3 9.20 -6.33 -6.33
CA GLU A 3 9.97 -5.11 -6.55
C GLU A 3 10.25 -4.43 -5.19
N PRO A 4 11.37 -3.73 -5.04
CA PRO A 4 11.58 -2.90 -3.86
C PRO A 4 10.59 -1.73 -3.86
N PRO A 5 10.33 -1.10 -2.70
CA PRO A 5 9.55 0.14 -2.64
C PRO A 5 10.06 1.16 -3.65
N LEU A 6 9.13 1.84 -4.33
CA LEU A 6 9.44 2.97 -5.20
C LEU A 6 8.81 4.23 -4.63
N PHE A 7 9.61 5.31 -4.55
CA PHE A 7 9.11 6.63 -4.15
C PHE A 7 9.16 7.57 -5.33
N ARG A 8 8.15 8.44 -5.44
CA ARG A 8 8.17 9.55 -6.39
C ARG A 8 8.69 10.79 -5.69
N THR A 9 9.83 11.31 -6.15
CA THR A 9 10.42 12.55 -5.64
C THR A 9 10.69 13.48 -6.81
N HIS A 10 10.18 14.72 -6.74
CA HIS A 10 10.30 15.69 -7.85
C HIS A 10 9.80 15.15 -9.21
N GLY A 11 8.75 14.31 -9.19
CA GLY A 11 8.18 13.71 -10.40
C GLY A 11 8.84 12.40 -10.85
N GLU A 12 10.03 12.06 -10.33
CA GLU A 12 10.77 10.87 -10.73
C GLU A 12 10.51 9.68 -9.79
N MET A 13 10.28 8.50 -10.36
CA MET A 13 10.16 7.24 -9.61
C MET A 13 11.55 6.66 -9.32
N LYS A 14 11.88 6.47 -8.04
CA LYS A 14 13.16 5.94 -7.58
C LYS A 14 12.97 4.70 -6.72
N ARG A 15 13.63 3.61 -7.11
CA ARG A 15 13.72 2.39 -6.31
C ARG A 15 14.53 2.66 -5.05
N GLN A 16 14.03 2.19 -3.91
CA GLN A 16 14.73 2.30 -2.65
C GLN A 16 15.72 1.14 -2.49
N GLY A 17 16.82 1.37 -1.74
CA GLY A 17 17.87 0.38 -1.46
C GLY A 17 17.42 -0.69 -0.45
N ALA A 18 16.26 -1.31 -0.69
CA ALA A 18 15.68 -2.34 0.13
C ALA A 18 15.53 -3.64 -0.68
N PRO A 19 15.42 -4.80 -0.02
CA PRO A 19 15.11 -6.05 -0.71
C PRO A 19 13.74 -5.99 -1.43
N PRO A 20 13.57 -6.77 -2.51
CA PRO A 20 12.26 -7.07 -3.07
C PRO A 20 11.23 -7.48 -2.01
N ILE A 21 10.00 -6.97 -2.13
CA ILE A 21 8.89 -7.38 -1.26
C ILE A 21 8.19 -8.59 -1.88
N ALA A 22 8.12 -9.70 -1.14
CA ALA A 22 7.37 -10.89 -1.53
C ALA A 22 5.87 -10.59 -1.58
N VAL A 23 5.12 -11.30 -2.44
CA VAL A 23 3.69 -11.03 -2.67
C VAL A 23 2.88 -11.21 -1.38
N GLU A 24 3.18 -12.28 -0.64
CA GLU A 24 2.53 -12.61 0.63
C GLU A 24 2.79 -11.53 1.68
N GLN A 25 4.00 -10.98 1.70
CA GLN A 25 4.36 -9.89 2.61
C GLN A 25 3.65 -8.58 2.23
N LEU A 26 3.53 -8.28 0.94
CA LEU A 26 2.81 -7.11 0.45
C LEU A 26 1.32 -7.17 0.84
N GLU A 27 0.70 -8.34 0.69
CA GLU A 27 -0.69 -8.56 1.09
C GLU A 27 -0.88 -8.38 2.60
N LEU A 28 0.01 -8.92 3.42
CA LEU A 28 -0.03 -8.71 4.88
C LEU A 28 0.10 -7.23 5.26
N MET A 29 0.99 -6.49 4.61
CA MET A 29 1.17 -5.05 4.85
C MET A 29 -0.07 -4.24 4.45
N LEU A 30 -0.66 -4.54 3.29
CA LEU A 30 -1.88 -3.89 2.82
C LEU A 30 -3.04 -4.17 3.77
N LEU A 31 -3.25 -5.44 4.10
CA LEU A 31 -4.31 -5.84 5.01
C LEU A 31 -4.13 -5.21 6.38
N ALA A 32 -2.90 -5.10 6.92
CA ALA A 32 -2.67 -4.48 8.24
C ALA A 32 -3.20 -3.05 8.37
N ILE A 33 -3.23 -2.27 7.28
CA ILE A 33 -3.70 -0.87 7.28
C ILE A 33 -5.13 -0.69 6.76
N MET A 34 -5.72 -1.73 6.17
CA MET A 34 -7.03 -1.66 5.52
C MET A 34 -8.17 -1.75 6.55
N PRO A 35 -9.11 -0.79 6.58
CA PRO A 35 -10.30 -0.84 7.43
C PRO A 35 -11.22 -2.01 7.05
N ASP A 36 -12.00 -2.52 8.02
CA ASP A 36 -12.85 -3.71 7.81
C ASP A 36 -13.84 -3.57 6.65
N ARG A 37 -14.46 -2.40 6.48
CA ARG A 37 -15.34 -2.14 5.35
C ARG A 37 -14.62 -2.29 4.01
N ASN A 38 -13.43 -1.71 3.89
CA ASN A 38 -12.61 -1.76 2.67
C ASN A 38 -12.06 -3.17 2.42
N ARG A 39 -11.81 -3.97 3.46
CA ARG A 39 -11.44 -5.38 3.30
C ARG A 39 -12.54 -6.20 2.64
N GLN A 40 -13.80 -5.95 2.99
CA GLN A 40 -14.91 -6.65 2.34
C GLN A 40 -15.06 -6.20 0.89
N GLU A 41 -15.02 -4.89 0.63
CA GLU A 41 -15.04 -4.35 -0.73
C GLU A 41 -13.91 -4.95 -1.58
N TRP A 42 -12.67 -4.89 -1.10
CA TRP A 42 -11.51 -5.42 -1.83
C TRP A 42 -11.61 -6.93 -2.09
N LYS A 43 -12.17 -7.72 -1.16
CA LYS A 43 -12.40 -9.15 -1.39
C LYS A 43 -13.44 -9.44 -2.47
N GLU A 44 -14.44 -8.57 -2.61
CA GLU A 44 -15.53 -8.72 -3.57
C GLU A 44 -15.15 -8.21 -4.96
N THR A 45 -14.43 -7.09 -5.03
CA THR A 45 -14.15 -6.37 -6.28
C THR A 45 -12.72 -6.51 -6.78
N GLY A 46 -11.78 -6.85 -5.89
CA GLY A 46 -10.35 -6.72 -6.12
C GLY A 46 -9.81 -5.29 -6.04
N ASP A 47 -10.66 -4.27 -5.78
CA ASP A 47 -10.29 -2.85 -5.79
C ASP A 47 -10.87 -2.11 -4.57
N SER A 48 -10.07 -1.29 -3.90
CA SER A 48 -10.56 -0.40 -2.85
C SER A 48 -9.70 0.85 -2.69
N ASP A 49 -10.34 1.96 -2.27
CA ASP A 49 -9.69 3.23 -1.95
C ASP A 49 -10.03 3.65 -0.51
N PHE A 50 -9.00 3.99 0.27
CA PHE A 50 -9.17 4.41 1.66
C PHE A 50 -8.08 5.37 2.11
N ALA A 51 -8.37 6.09 3.20
CA ALA A 51 -7.39 6.92 3.88
C ALA A 51 -6.76 6.15 5.06
N TYR A 52 -5.45 6.30 5.22
CA TYR A 52 -4.71 5.77 6.37
C TYR A 52 -3.89 6.89 7.02
N GLU A 53 -3.89 6.95 8.35
CA GLU A 53 -3.15 7.95 9.11
C GLU A 53 -2.03 7.29 9.90
N ILE A 54 -0.83 7.88 9.82
CA ILE A 54 0.24 7.63 10.79
C ILE A 54 0.27 8.85 11.70
N ALA A 55 -0.17 8.65 12.95
CA ALA A 55 -0.30 9.72 13.94
C ALA A 55 1.03 10.47 14.12
N GLY A 56 0.97 11.81 14.02
CA GLY A 56 2.15 12.67 14.13
C GLY A 56 3.05 12.72 12.89
N LEU A 57 2.70 12.01 11.80
CA LEU A 57 3.46 12.00 10.55
C LEU A 57 2.65 12.60 9.40
N ALA A 58 1.64 11.87 8.91
CA ALA A 58 0.87 12.25 7.73
C ALA A 58 -0.38 11.37 7.54
N ARG A 59 -1.26 11.81 6.63
CA ARG A 59 -2.35 11.02 6.07
C ARG A 59 -2.02 10.62 4.64
N PHE A 60 -2.33 9.39 4.29
CA PHE A 60 -2.08 8.79 2.99
C PHE A 60 -3.41 8.37 2.37
N ARG A 61 -3.56 8.62 1.07
CA ARG A 61 -4.59 7.97 0.25
C ARG A 61 -3.99 6.67 -0.28
N VAL A 62 -4.64 5.56 0.01
CA VAL A 62 -4.23 4.23 -0.41
C VAL A 62 -5.25 3.73 -1.42
N ASN A 63 -4.76 3.27 -2.57
CA ASN A 63 -5.54 2.52 -3.53
C ASN A 63 -4.90 1.14 -3.66
N ALA A 64 -5.73 0.10 -3.64
CA ALA A 64 -5.32 -1.29 -3.76
C ALA A 64 -6.14 -1.94 -4.87
N ALA A 65 -5.46 -2.49 -5.88
CA ALA A 65 -6.01 -3.14 -7.05
C ALA A 65 -5.06 -4.22 -7.57
#